data_AF-X6EKM4-F1
#
_entry.id   AF-X6EKM4-F1
#
_cell.length_a   1.000
_cell.length_b   1.000
_cell.length_c   1.000
_cell.angle_alpha   90.00
_cell.angle_beta   90.00
_cell.angle_gamma   90.00
#
_symmetry.space_group_name_H-M   'P 1'
#
loop_
_entity.id
_entity.type
_entity.pdbx_description
1 polymer ?
#
loop_
_entity_poly.entity_id
_entity_poly.type
_entity_poly.pdbx_seq_one_letter_code
_entity_poly.pdbx_strand_id
1 'polypeptide(L)' 'MDIMKLSDNGLKSFHLSVQKVAEADAANPQKTDPYYGVAEYADWAQHRDEIEAELERRGIPFGPVEW' A
#
# COMPACT_ATOMS: atom_id res chain seq x y z
N MET A 1 -10.24 4.01 7.64
CA MET A 1 -9.42 3.37 8.70
C MET A 1 -8.68 4.48 9.44
N ASP A 2 -8.46 4.41 10.76
CA ASP A 2 -7.74 5.47 11.48
C ASP A 2 -6.24 5.12 11.58
N ILE A 3 -5.48 5.48 10.54
CA ILE A 3 -4.06 5.16 10.36
C ILE A 3 -3.21 5.70 11.53
N MET A 4 -3.62 6.82 12.14
CA MET A 4 -2.91 7.40 13.28
C MET A 4 -2.96 6.53 14.54
N LYS A 5 -3.94 5.64 14.65
CA LYS A 5 -4.07 4.70 15.79
C LYS A 5 -3.30 3.39 15.59
N LEU A 6 -2.75 3.16 14.40
CA LEU A 6 -1.95 1.97 14.15
C LEU A 6 -0.62 2.06 14.90
N SER A 7 -0.16 0.92 15.43
CA SER A 7 1.22 0.79 15.90
C SER A 7 2.20 0.83 14.73
N ASP A 8 3.47 1.12 15.01
CA ASP A 8 4.50 1.16 13.96
C ASP A 8 4.61 -0.17 13.20
N ASN A 9 4.45 -1.30 13.91
CA ASN A 9 4.40 -2.63 13.30
C ASN A 9 3.14 -2.83 12.46
N GLY A 10 2.02 -2.24 12.88
CA GLY A 10 0.77 -2.22 12.11
C GLY A 10 0.94 -1.46 10.80
N LEU A 11 1.52 -0.25 10.85
CA LEU A 11 1.82 0.56 9.66
C LEU A 11 2.73 -0.17 8.69
N LYS A 12 3.84 -0.76 9.19
CA LYS A 12 4.77 -1.54 8.35
C LYS A 12 4.09 -2.76 7.71
N SER A 13 3.29 -3.50 8.48
CA SER A 13 2.58 -4.68 7.98
C SER A 13 1.56 -4.31 6.91
N PHE A 14 0.86 -3.19 7.10
CA PHE A 14 -0.13 -2.71 6.17
C PHE A 14 0.53 -2.18 4.88
N HIS A 15 1.58 -1.38 5.01
CA HIS A 15 2.43 -0.94 3.90
C HIS A 15 2.99 -2.12 3.09
N LEU A 16 3.52 -3.14 3.76
CA LEU A 16 4.02 -4.36 3.10
C LEU A 16 2.92 -5.10 2.34
N SER A 17 1.69 -5.08 2.86
CA SER A 17 0.56 -5.73 2.19
C SER A 17 0.17 -4.98 0.92
N VAL A 18 0.14 -3.64 0.97
CA VAL A 18 -0.08 -2.79 -0.21
C VAL A 18 1.01 -3.05 -1.25
N GLN A 19 2.27 -3.08 -0.84
CA GLN A 19 3.41 -3.35 -1.72
C GLN A 19 3.26 -4.71 -2.44
N LYS A 20 2.97 -5.77 -1.69
CA LYS A 20 2.80 -7.13 -2.26
C LYS A 20 1.70 -7.18 -3.32
N VAL A 21 0.62 -6.44 -3.09
CA VAL A 21 -0.50 -6.42 -4.03
C VAL A 21 -0.13 -5.63 -5.28
N ALA A 22 0.56 -4.49 -5.14
CA ALA A 22 1.07 -3.73 -6.29
C ALA A 22 2.07 -4.56 -7.12
N GLU A 23 3.00 -5.26 -6.47
CA GLU A 23 3.95 -6.18 -7.13
C GLU A 23 3.21 -7.31 -7.88
N ALA A 24 2.18 -7.88 -7.28
CA ALA A 24 1.40 -8.94 -7.91
C ALA A 24 0.54 -8.43 -9.08
N ASP A 25 0.04 -7.19 -9.01
CA ASP A 25 -0.66 -6.55 -10.12
C ASP A 25 0.27 -6.25 -11.29
N ALA A 26 1.45 -5.68 -11.00
CA ALA A 26 2.48 -5.43 -12.01
C ALA A 26 2.95 -6.73 -12.69
N ALA A 27 3.01 -7.84 -11.96
CA ALA A 27 3.36 -9.15 -12.49
C ALA A 27 2.22 -9.82 -13.29
N ASN A 28 0.99 -9.32 -13.21
CA ASN A 28 -0.17 -9.85 -13.93
C ASN A 28 -0.73 -8.85 -14.96
N PRO A 29 -0.03 -8.61 -16.08
CA PRO A 29 -0.42 -7.60 -17.07
C PRO A 29 -1.74 -7.89 -17.78
N GLN A 30 -2.27 -9.11 -17.66
CA GLN A 30 -3.55 -9.48 -18.25
C GLN A 30 -4.73 -9.06 -17.38
N LYS A 31 -4.51 -8.75 -16.08
CA LYS A 31 -5.54 -8.39 -15.09
C LYS A 31 -6.79 -9.27 -15.19
N THR A 32 -6.61 -10.54 -15.58
CA THR A 32 -7.68 -11.47 -15.94
C THR A 32 -8.36 -12.08 -14.71
N ASP A 33 -7.72 -11.96 -13.55
CA ASP A 33 -8.28 -12.35 -12.27
C ASP A 33 -8.71 -11.07 -11.51
N PRO A 34 -10.00 -10.96 -11.12
CA PRO A 34 -10.55 -9.77 -10.45
C PRO A 34 -9.94 -9.49 -9.07
N TYR A 35 -9.11 -10.39 -8.52
CA TYR A 35 -8.29 -10.11 -7.34
C TYR A 35 -7.08 -9.20 -7.65
N TYR A 36 -6.74 -9.03 -8.93
CA TYR A 36 -5.71 -8.10 -9.42
C TYR A 36 -6.39 -6.94 -10.17
N GLY A 37 -5.66 -5.85 -10.38
CA GLY A 37 -6.16 -4.59 -10.92
C GLY A 37 -6.47 -3.55 -9.83
N VAL A 38 -6.09 -3.82 -8.57
CA VAL A 38 -6.40 -2.90 -7.48
C VAL A 38 -5.73 -1.52 -7.61
N ALA A 39 -4.69 -1.43 -8.45
CA ALA A 39 -4.05 -0.19 -8.89
C ALA A 39 -5.01 0.79 -9.53
N GLU A 40 -6.06 0.29 -10.15
CA GLU A 40 -7.04 1.10 -10.87
C GLU A 40 -8.07 1.72 -9.93
N TYR A 41 -8.14 1.28 -8.66
CA TYR A 41 -9.03 1.86 -7.66
C TYR A 41 -8.33 2.99 -6.90
N ALA A 42 -8.85 4.20 -7.05
CA ALA A 42 -8.34 5.40 -6.39
C ALA A 42 -8.20 5.25 -4.86
N ASP A 43 -9.07 4.45 -4.24
CA ASP A 43 -9.06 4.19 -2.80
C ASP A 43 -7.74 3.52 -2.34
N TRP A 44 -7.10 2.71 -3.18
CA TRP A 44 -5.84 2.05 -2.82
C TRP A 44 -4.65 3.00 -2.87
N ALA A 45 -4.60 3.86 -3.89
CA ALA A 45 -3.57 4.90 -4.00
C ALA A 45 -3.68 5.89 -2.83
N GLN A 46 -4.90 6.33 -2.49
CA GLN A 46 -5.11 7.21 -1.35
C GLN A 46 -4.68 6.56 -0.04
N HIS A 47 -5.07 5.30 0.22
CA HIS A 47 -4.67 4.61 1.43
C HIS A 47 -3.15 4.43 1.51
N ARG A 48 -2.47 4.13 0.39
CA ARG A 48 -1.00 4.10 0.34
C ARG A 48 -0.43 5.44 0.80
N ASP A 49 -0.87 6.54 0.19
CA ASP A 49 -0.34 7.87 0.46
C ASP A 49 -0.52 8.25 1.94
N GLU A 50 -1.66 7.91 2.53
CA GLU A 50 -1.91 8.15 3.95
C GLU A 50 -0.99 7.31 4.86
N ILE A 51 -0.66 6.07 4.47
CA ILE A 51 0.28 5.21 5.23
C ILE A 51 1.71 5.72 5.10
N GLU A 52 2.15 6.05 3.88
CA GLU A 52 3.49 6.56 3.61
C GLU A 52 3.72 7.90 4.29
N ALA A 53 2.74 8.81 4.26
CA ALA A 53 2.78 10.07 4.99
C ALA A 53 2.90 9.84 6.51
N GLU A 54 2.21 8.83 7.06
CA GLU A 54 2.32 8.52 8.49
C GLU A 54 3.66 7.87 8.85
N LEU A 55 4.19 6.99 7.99
CA LEU A 55 5.52 6.40 8.15
C LEU A 55 6.62 7.46 8.10
N GLU A 56 6.53 8.39 7.15
CA GLU A 56 7.42 9.54 7.03
C GLU A 56 7.31 10.45 8.26
N ARG A 57 6.08 10.79 8.69
CA ARG A 57 5.83 11.61 9.88
C ARG A 57 6.43 11.00 11.15
N ARG A 58 6.45 9.67 11.25
CA ARG A 58 7.04 8.93 12.38
C ARG A 58 8.54 8.67 12.22
N GLY A 59 9.15 9.05 11.09
CA GLY A 59 10.56 8.78 10.80
C GLY A 59 10.86 7.27 10.66
N ILE A 60 9.86 6.49 10.26
CA ILE A 60 10.00 5.04 10.07
C ILE A 60 10.50 4.81 8.64
N PRO A 61 11.62 4.10 8.43
CA PRO A 61 12.08 3.77 7.09
C PRO A 61 11.10 2.86 6.35
N PHE A 62 10.78 3.20 5.11
CA PHE A 62 10.00 2.38 4.18
C PHE A 62 10.55 2.57 2.75
N GLY A 63 10.26 1.63 1.85
CA GLY A 63 10.49 1.80 0.42
C GLY A 63 9.17 2.16 -0.24
N PRO A 64 9.07 3.26 -1.02
CA PRO A 64 7.81 3.69 -1.62
C PRO A 64 7.25 2.62 -2.56
N VAL A 65 5.91 2.50 -2.61
CA VAL A 65 5.25 1.56 -3.52
C VAL A 65 5.03 2.21 -4.89
N GLU A 66 5.72 1.69 -5.90
CA GLU A 66 5.54 2.02 -7.33
C GLU A 66 4.30 1.27 -7.89
N TRP A 67 3.48 1.95 -8.70
CA TRP A 67 2.28 1.40 -9.35
C TRP A 67 2.35 1.59 -10.86
#